data_AF-A0A7Z2VVE1-F1
#
_entry.id   AF-A0A7Z2VVE1-F1
#
_cell.length_a   1.000
_cell.length_b   1.000
_cell.length_c   1.000
_cell.angle_alpha   90.00
_cell.angle_beta   90.00
_cell.angle_gamma   90.00
#
_symmetry.space_group_name_H-M   'P 1'
#
loop_
_entity.id
_entity.type
_entity.pdbx_description
1 polymer ?
#
loop_
_entity_poly.entity_id
_entity_poly.type
_entity_poly.pdbx_seq_one_letter_code
_entity_poly.pdbx_strand_id
1 'polypeptide(L)'
;MTNAVGPLFAGGFQAIKAGQYELLFLPDLHNDELQREGKPPVYYWMPGAVRLSRANVDTGPREFHLTHFLGVQSADTTVGATGTREVAGGLITFTTTAAPPAAELEAAQNALADMFKGKDDHFWGWRTPVAPAFRPMPVMERGARRIRLRGQAPAARPTRRPRDRRPRRTLLAPCRPSVSRPTRRTKR
;
A
#
# COMPACT_ATOMS: atom_id res chain seq x y z
N MET A 1 -30.39 7.32 30.48
CA MET A 1 -29.94 8.06 29.29
C MET A 1 -29.03 7.15 28.50
N THR A 2 -29.43 6.76 27.30
CA THR A 2 -28.62 5.90 26.43
C THR A 2 -27.53 6.70 25.74
N ASN A 3 -26.33 6.13 25.67
CA ASN A 3 -25.20 6.70 24.94
C ASN A 3 -24.70 5.68 23.90
N ALA A 4 -24.08 6.19 22.84
CA ALA A 4 -23.36 5.38 21.88
C ALA A 4 -22.22 4.64 22.59
N VAL A 5 -22.14 3.32 22.42
CA VAL A 5 -21.17 2.46 23.11
C VAL A 5 -20.00 2.11 22.21
N GLY A 6 -20.22 1.98 20.92
CA GLY A 6 -19.19 1.58 19.98
C GLY A 6 -19.72 0.77 18.80
N PRO A 7 -18.83 0.52 17.83
CA PRO A 7 -19.17 -0.19 16.61
C PRO A 7 -19.56 -1.63 16.90
N LEU A 8 -20.67 -2.06 16.32
CA LEU A 8 -21.14 -3.44 16.37
C LEU A 8 -20.68 -4.21 15.13
N PHE A 9 -19.69 -5.09 15.31
CA PHE A 9 -19.20 -5.95 14.23
C PHE A 9 -20.19 -7.03 13.80
N ALA A 10 -21.13 -7.43 14.67
CA ALA A 10 -22.14 -8.44 14.36
C ALA A 10 -23.16 -7.96 13.30
N GLY A 11 -23.32 -6.64 13.15
CA GLY A 11 -24.22 -6.05 12.15
C GLY A 11 -23.71 -6.13 10.70
N GLY A 12 -22.51 -6.71 10.50
CA GLY A 12 -21.83 -6.75 9.21
C GLY A 12 -21.20 -5.41 8.85
N PHE A 13 -20.33 -5.41 7.84
CA PHE A 13 -19.76 -4.18 7.29
C PHE A 13 -20.59 -3.70 6.11
N GLN A 14 -20.89 -2.40 6.07
CA GLN A 14 -21.38 -1.78 4.85
C GLN A 14 -20.22 -1.10 4.12
N ALA A 15 -19.75 -1.73 3.05
CA ALA A 15 -18.76 -1.15 2.17
C ALA A 15 -19.43 -0.16 1.22
N ILE A 16 -18.93 1.08 1.19
CA ILE A 16 -19.38 2.12 0.28
C ILE A 16 -18.17 2.67 -0.46
N LYS A 17 -18.29 2.70 -1.78
CA LYS A 17 -17.27 3.26 -2.66
C LYS A 17 -17.60 4.71 -2.99
N ALA A 18 -16.69 5.63 -2.67
CA ALA A 18 -16.76 7.03 -3.03
C ALA A 18 -15.50 7.42 -3.83
N GLY A 19 -15.67 7.62 -5.13
CA GLY A 19 -14.56 7.82 -6.06
C GLY A 19 -13.62 6.61 -6.08
N GLN A 20 -12.35 6.83 -5.71
CA GLN A 20 -11.32 5.78 -5.62
C GLN A 20 -11.21 5.18 -4.20
N TYR A 21 -12.01 5.66 -3.25
CA TYR A 21 -11.98 5.23 -1.86
C TYR A 21 -13.09 4.24 -1.58
N GLU A 22 -12.75 3.24 -0.78
CA GLU A 22 -13.72 2.33 -0.17
C GLU A 22 -13.73 2.61 1.33
N LEU A 23 -14.91 2.90 1.87
CA LEU A 23 -15.15 3.14 3.29
C LEU A 23 -16.05 2.03 3.81
N LEU A 24 -15.64 1.47 4.95
CA LEU A 24 -16.41 0.46 5.66
C LEU A 24 -17.11 1.15 6.81
N PHE A 25 -18.43 1.00 6.85
CA PHE A 25 -19.27 1.50 7.93
C PHE A 25 -19.68 0.36 8.87
N LEU A 26 -19.92 0.71 10.13
CA LEU A 26 -20.47 -0.13 11.18
C LEU A 26 -21.52 0.67 11.97
N PRO A 27 -22.66 0.06 12.34
CA PRO A 27 -23.64 0.70 13.20
C PRO A 27 -23.17 0.69 14.66
N ASP A 28 -23.68 1.62 15.48
CA ASP A 28 -23.55 1.52 16.93
C ASP A 28 -24.47 0.40 17.46
N LEU A 29 -24.03 -0.28 18.51
CA LEU A 29 -24.83 -1.30 19.19
C LEU A 29 -26.18 -0.77 19.66
N HIS A 30 -26.25 0.49 20.13
CA HIS A 30 -27.45 1.07 20.70
C HIS A 30 -28.23 1.97 19.74
N ASN A 31 -28.09 1.76 18.42
CA ASN A 31 -28.75 2.62 17.44
C ASN A 31 -30.28 2.63 17.57
N ASP A 32 -30.88 1.50 17.95
CA ASP A 32 -32.32 1.40 18.14
C ASP A 32 -32.78 2.17 19.39
N GLU A 33 -32.09 2.03 20.52
CA GLU A 33 -32.40 2.77 21.75
C GLU A 33 -32.14 4.28 21.59
N LEU A 34 -31.05 4.67 20.91
CA LEU A 34 -30.76 6.07 20.61
C LEU A 34 -31.89 6.71 19.82
N GLN A 35 -32.37 6.04 18.78
CA GLN A 35 -33.48 6.54 17.98
C GLN A 35 -34.80 6.60 18.77
N ARG A 36 -35.06 5.61 19.64
CA ARG A 36 -36.23 5.62 20.53
C ARG A 36 -36.22 6.80 21.52
N GLU A 37 -35.03 7.21 21.96
CA GLU A 37 -34.83 8.42 22.79
C GLU A 37 -34.81 9.73 21.97
N GLY A 38 -35.04 9.68 20.65
CA GLY A 38 -35.00 10.85 19.77
C GLY A 38 -33.60 11.40 19.52
N LYS A 39 -32.56 10.60 19.77
CA LYS A 39 -31.15 10.95 19.52
C LYS A 39 -30.73 10.56 18.10
N PRO A 40 -29.66 11.19 17.57
CA PRO A 40 -29.10 10.79 16.30
C PRO A 40 -28.56 9.36 16.36
N PRO A 41 -28.89 8.48 15.38
CA PRO A 41 -28.17 7.22 15.25
C PRO A 41 -26.70 7.49 14.92
N VAL A 42 -25.82 6.60 15.36
CA VAL A 42 -24.37 6.72 15.22
C VAL A 42 -23.85 5.64 14.29
N TYR A 43 -22.99 6.05 13.35
CA TYR A 43 -22.29 5.15 12.45
C TYR A 43 -20.78 5.39 12.53
N TYR A 44 -20.03 4.32 12.63
CA TYR A 44 -18.57 4.33 12.65
C TYR A 44 -18.04 4.04 11.26
N TRP A 45 -16.98 4.72 10.85
CA TRP A 45 -16.34 4.49 9.57
C TRP A 45 -14.85 4.18 9.71
N MET A 46 -14.34 3.36 8.80
CA MET A 46 -12.92 3.10 8.61
C MET A 46 -12.59 2.98 7.11
N PRO A 47 -11.35 3.28 6.69
CA PRO A 47 -10.94 3.00 5.33
C PRO A 47 -10.89 1.49 5.07
N GLY A 48 -11.38 1.06 3.90
CA GLY A 48 -11.26 -0.33 3.45
C GLY A 48 -9.82 -0.74 3.12
N ALA A 49 -8.98 0.24 2.75
CA ALA A 49 -7.56 0.02 2.52
C ALA A 49 -6.71 1.21 2.97
N VAL A 50 -5.54 0.90 3.51
CA VAL A 50 -4.49 1.88 3.79
C VAL A 50 -3.67 2.11 2.52
N ARG A 51 -3.26 3.36 2.27
CA ARG A 51 -2.51 3.76 1.08
C ARG A 51 -1.22 4.48 1.46
N LEU A 52 -0.21 4.40 0.59
CA LEU A 52 1.02 5.17 0.78
C LEU A 52 0.73 6.67 0.78
N SER A 53 1.35 7.41 1.70
CA SER A 53 1.22 8.87 1.73
C SER A 53 1.81 9.47 0.47
N ARG A 54 1.28 10.64 0.12
CA ARG A 54 1.71 11.44 -1.01
C ARG A 54 2.00 12.84 -0.49
N ALA A 55 3.03 13.49 -1.06
CA ALA A 55 3.46 14.82 -0.64
C ALA A 55 2.36 15.88 -0.79
N ASN A 56 1.56 15.75 -1.85
CA ASN A 56 0.29 16.47 -2.00
C ASN A 56 -0.83 15.44 -1.91
N VAL A 57 -1.84 15.75 -1.09
CA VAL A 57 -3.03 14.90 -0.90
C VAL A 57 -3.52 14.44 -2.27
N ASP A 58 -3.43 13.13 -2.50
CA ASP A 58 -3.90 12.36 -3.66
C ASP A 58 -3.25 12.60 -5.02
N THR A 59 -2.57 13.72 -5.22
CA THR A 59 -1.99 14.12 -6.52
C THR A 59 -0.47 14.07 -6.56
N GLY A 60 0.18 14.09 -5.39
CA GLY A 60 1.63 14.14 -5.28
C GLY A 60 2.34 12.80 -5.54
N PRO A 61 3.67 12.83 -5.69
CA PRO A 61 4.49 11.63 -5.65
C PRO A 61 4.32 10.91 -4.31
N ARG A 62 4.48 9.59 -4.33
CA ARG A 62 4.48 8.77 -3.10
C ARG A 62 5.70 9.09 -2.27
N GLU A 63 5.51 9.18 -0.96
CA GLU A 63 6.62 9.45 -0.04
C GLU A 63 7.14 8.14 0.54
N PHE A 64 8.41 7.86 0.25
CA PHE A 64 9.18 6.86 0.96
C PHE A 64 10.59 7.39 1.16
N HIS A 65 11.18 7.03 2.30
CA HIS A 65 12.53 7.45 2.64
C HIS A 65 13.44 6.24 2.64
N LEU A 66 14.55 6.31 1.90
CA LEU A 66 15.63 5.34 1.95
C LEU A 66 16.86 6.02 2.55
N THR A 67 17.28 5.55 3.72
CA THR A 67 18.57 5.93 4.31
C THR A 67 19.55 4.80 4.08
N HIS A 68 20.59 5.03 3.28
CA HIS A 68 21.66 4.08 3.04
C HIS A 68 22.87 4.43 3.91
N PHE A 69 23.42 3.43 4.60
CA PHE A 69 24.59 3.56 5.46
C PHE A 69 25.74 2.77 4.86
N LEU A 70 26.88 3.43 4.70
CA LEU A 70 28.16 2.82 4.34
C LEU A 70 29.16 3.18 5.43
N GLY A 71 29.78 2.18 6.03
CA GLY A 71 30.81 2.38 7.05
C GLY A 71 31.92 1.36 6.91
N VAL A 72 33.16 1.81 7.06
CA VAL A 72 34.31 0.92 7.25
C VAL A 72 34.54 0.81 8.74
N GLN A 73 34.42 -0.38 9.29
CA GLN A 73 34.75 -0.66 10.68
C GLN A 73 36.17 -1.23 10.76
N SER A 74 37.02 -0.62 11.56
CA SER A 74 38.35 -1.14 11.88
C SER A 74 38.45 -1.46 13.37
N ALA A 75 39.44 -2.29 13.73
CA ALA A 75 39.73 -2.61 15.13
C ALA A 75 40.07 -1.36 15.97
N ASP A 76 40.59 -0.30 15.33
CA ASP A 76 40.96 0.95 15.99
C ASP A 76 39.76 1.88 16.27
N THR A 77 38.66 1.72 15.52
CA THR A 77 37.52 2.66 15.55
C THR A 77 36.22 2.02 16.05
N THR A 78 36.15 0.69 16.10
CA THR A 78 34.90 -0.03 16.43
C THR A 78 35.17 -1.18 17.40
N VAL A 79 34.58 -1.10 18.59
CA VAL A 79 34.65 -2.15 19.62
C VAL A 79 34.01 -3.44 19.08
N GLY A 80 34.79 -4.53 19.06
CA GLY A 80 34.34 -5.85 18.58
C GLY A 80 34.50 -6.10 17.07
N ALA A 81 35.21 -5.23 16.33
CA ALA A 81 35.64 -5.53 14.97
C ALA A 81 37.00 -6.25 14.97
N THR A 82 37.08 -7.42 14.32
CA THR A 82 38.35 -8.10 14.03
C THR A 82 38.76 -7.78 12.61
N GLY A 83 39.82 -6.96 12.44
CA GLY A 83 40.27 -6.48 11.14
C GLY A 83 39.39 -5.38 10.53
N THR A 84 39.61 -5.08 9.25
CA THR A 84 38.82 -4.11 8.48
C THR A 84 37.62 -4.81 7.86
N ARG A 85 36.41 -4.38 8.21
CA ARG A 85 35.17 -4.88 7.61
C ARG A 85 34.31 -3.74 7.09
N GLU A 86 33.83 -3.88 5.86
CA GLU A 86 32.84 -2.97 5.30
C GLU A 86 31.44 -3.38 5.80
N VAL A 87 30.71 -2.43 6.35
CA VAL A 87 29.32 -2.60 6.76
C VAL A 87 28.46 -1.70 5.88
N ALA A 88 27.60 -2.33 5.09
CA ALA A 88 26.55 -1.67 4.32
C ALA A 88 25.19 -2.06 4.89
N GLY A 89 24.30 -1.07 5.00
CA GLY A 89 22.94 -1.28 5.47
C GLY A 89 21.99 -0.24 4.89
N GLY A 90 20.69 -0.52 4.93
CA GLY A 90 19.66 0.40 4.47
C GLY A 90 18.43 0.35 5.36
N LEU A 91 17.83 1.51 5.60
CA LEU A 91 16.51 1.66 6.21
C LEU A 91 15.55 2.20 5.16
N ILE A 92 14.47 1.46 4.89
CA ILE A 92 13.37 1.94 4.05
C ILE A 92 12.18 2.22 4.97
N THR A 93 11.69 3.45 4.93
CA THR A 93 10.52 3.91 5.67
C THR A 93 9.39 4.19 4.69
N PHE A 94 8.23 3.56 4.94
CA PHE A 94 6.98 3.84 4.23
C PHE A 94 6.06 4.61 5.15
N THR A 95 5.51 5.72 4.66
CA THR A 95 4.45 6.46 5.34
C THR A 95 3.13 6.12 4.68
N THR A 96 2.08 5.93 5.48
CA THR A 96 0.76 5.59 4.98
C THR A 96 -0.29 6.56 5.49
N THR A 97 -1.28 6.87 4.67
CA THR A 97 -2.48 7.60 5.07
C THR A 97 -3.69 6.67 5.04
N ALA A 98 -4.55 6.84 6.05
CA ALA A 98 -5.79 6.09 6.23
C ALA A 98 -7.01 7.01 6.08
N ALA A 99 -6.82 8.34 6.07
CA ALA A 99 -7.90 9.28 5.94
C ALA A 99 -8.33 9.42 4.46
N PRO A 100 -9.62 9.21 4.14
CA PRO A 100 -10.17 9.65 2.87
C PRO A 100 -10.21 11.18 2.83
N PRO A 101 -10.25 11.81 1.64
CA PRO A 101 -10.49 13.24 1.54
C PRO A 101 -11.94 13.57 1.93
N ALA A 102 -12.17 14.81 2.35
CA ALA A 102 -13.42 15.22 2.99
C ALA A 102 -14.63 15.06 2.05
N ALA A 103 -14.48 15.37 0.76
CA ALA A 103 -15.56 15.29 -0.21
C ALA A 103 -16.03 13.84 -0.42
N GLU A 104 -15.11 12.89 -0.49
CA GLU A 104 -15.43 11.47 -0.67
C GLU A 104 -15.97 10.85 0.61
N LEU A 105 -15.50 11.30 1.78
CA LEU A 105 -16.09 10.92 3.05
C LEU A 105 -17.56 11.37 3.14
N GLU A 106 -17.83 12.64 2.82
CA GLU A 106 -19.19 13.19 2.80
C GLU A 106 -20.08 12.46 1.79
N ALA A 107 -19.57 12.21 0.58
CA ALA A 107 -20.30 11.44 -0.43
C ALA A 107 -20.66 10.02 0.06
N ALA A 108 -19.75 9.34 0.76
CA ALA A 108 -20.02 8.03 1.31
C ALA A 108 -21.03 8.06 2.47
N GLN A 109 -20.96 9.10 3.32
CA GLN A 109 -21.92 9.30 4.41
C GLN A 109 -23.33 9.55 3.88
N ASN A 110 -23.46 10.38 2.84
CA ASN A 110 -24.72 10.63 2.17
C ASN A 110 -25.26 9.36 1.51
N ALA A 111 -24.41 8.58 0.85
CA ALA A 111 -24.81 7.29 0.28
C ALA A 111 -25.31 6.31 1.35
N LEU A 112 -24.66 6.22 2.52
CA LEU A 112 -25.14 5.39 3.63
C LEU A 112 -26.50 5.87 4.13
N ALA A 113 -26.61 7.19 4.35
CA ALA A 113 -27.83 7.84 4.81
C ALA A 113 -28.99 7.54 3.85
N ASP A 114 -28.80 7.71 2.55
CA ASP A 114 -29.83 7.42 1.53
C ASP A 114 -30.20 5.93 1.47
N MET A 115 -29.24 5.03 1.69
CA MET A 115 -29.49 3.59 1.70
C MET A 115 -30.39 3.14 2.85
N PHE A 116 -30.35 3.80 4.01
CA PHE A 116 -31.03 3.34 5.22
C PHE A 116 -32.08 4.30 5.79
N LYS A 117 -32.24 5.47 5.18
CA LYS A 117 -33.32 6.40 5.51
C LYS A 117 -34.68 5.74 5.30
N GLY A 118 -35.51 5.76 6.34
CA GLY A 118 -36.85 5.17 6.35
C GLY A 118 -36.89 3.64 6.43
N LYS A 119 -35.75 2.96 6.56
CA LYS A 119 -35.72 1.50 6.72
C LYS A 119 -35.92 1.09 8.18
N ASP A 120 -36.65 0.00 8.40
CA ASP A 120 -36.90 -0.59 9.71
C ASP A 120 -35.87 -1.68 10.08
N ASP A 121 -34.61 -1.45 9.70
CA ASP A 121 -33.52 -2.32 10.13
C ASP A 121 -33.14 -1.98 11.58
N HIS A 122 -32.93 -3.00 12.42
CA HIS A 122 -32.65 -2.82 13.84
C HIS A 122 -31.32 -2.07 14.08
N PHE A 123 -30.30 -2.36 13.29
CA PHE A 123 -28.96 -1.77 13.47
C PHE A 123 -28.70 -0.61 12.50
N TRP A 124 -29.17 -0.76 11.26
CA TRP A 124 -28.87 0.18 10.19
C TRP A 124 -29.98 1.19 9.93
N GLY A 125 -31.20 0.90 10.35
CA GLY A 125 -32.37 1.69 9.99
C GLY A 125 -32.28 3.11 10.55
N TRP A 126 -32.63 4.10 9.72
CA TRP A 126 -32.74 5.49 10.13
C TRP A 126 -34.20 5.95 10.04
N ARG A 127 -34.90 5.91 11.18
CA ARG A 127 -36.36 6.10 11.28
C ARG A 127 -36.75 7.48 11.81
N THR A 128 -35.82 8.17 12.46
CA THR A 128 -36.04 9.49 13.05
C THR A 128 -35.71 10.62 12.06
N PRO A 129 -36.26 11.83 12.23
CA PRO A 129 -35.87 12.98 11.41
C PRO A 129 -34.49 13.56 11.78
N VAL A 130 -33.87 13.06 12.85
CA VAL A 130 -32.60 13.58 13.37
C VAL A 130 -31.45 13.06 12.52
N ALA A 131 -30.58 13.95 12.04
CA ALA A 131 -29.45 13.59 11.20
C ALA A 131 -28.49 12.60 11.89
N PRO A 132 -28.00 11.57 11.18
CA PRO A 132 -27.07 10.60 11.75
C PRO A 132 -25.73 11.25 12.09
N ALA A 133 -25.09 10.76 13.13
CA ALA A 133 -23.74 11.17 13.52
C ALA A 133 -22.71 10.16 13.03
N PHE A 134 -21.76 10.62 12.21
CA PHE A 134 -20.67 9.79 11.70
C PHE A 134 -19.40 10.00 12.51
N ARG A 135 -18.74 8.91 12.90
CA ARG A 135 -17.52 8.95 13.72
C ARG A 135 -16.44 8.06 13.13
N PRO A 136 -15.16 8.45 13.18
CA PRO A 136 -14.09 7.52 12.86
C PRO A 136 -14.08 6.37 13.86
N MET A 137 -13.74 5.17 13.39
CA MET A 137 -13.55 3.99 14.24
C MET A 137 -12.52 4.29 15.35
N PRO A 138 -12.85 4.01 16.63
CA PRO A 138 -11.86 4.15 17.70
C PRO A 138 -10.72 3.14 17.49
N VAL A 139 -9.49 3.65 17.46
CA VAL A 139 -8.29 2.80 17.38
C VAL A 139 -7.89 2.41 18.80
N MET A 140 -8.15 1.15 19.17
CA MET A 140 -7.94 0.65 20.52
C MET A 140 -6.47 0.31 20.83
N GLU A 141 -5.65 0.00 19.81
CA GLU A 141 -4.25 -0.37 19.99
C GLU A 141 -3.35 0.25 18.90
N ARG A 142 -2.17 0.74 19.31
CA ARG A 142 -1.09 1.16 18.41
C ARG A 142 0.14 0.29 18.67
N GLY A 143 0.43 -0.63 17.76
CA GLY A 143 1.60 -1.52 17.85
C GLY A 143 2.69 -1.20 16.82
N ALA A 144 3.95 -1.16 17.25
CA ALA A 144 5.10 -1.12 16.35
C ALA A 144 5.67 -2.53 16.15
N ARG A 145 5.54 -3.10 14.95
CA ARG A 145 6.07 -4.44 14.63
C ARG A 145 7.36 -4.33 13.81
N ARG A 146 8.47 -4.82 14.36
CA ARG A 146 9.75 -4.91 13.64
C ARG A 146 9.81 -6.23 12.85
N ILE A 147 9.83 -6.15 11.52
CA ILE A 147 10.04 -7.32 10.65
C ILE A 147 11.50 -7.33 10.20
N ARG A 148 12.24 -8.40 10.52
CA ARG A 148 13.62 -8.58 10.07
C ARG A 148 13.63 -9.27 8.72
N LEU A 149 13.85 -8.52 7.65
CA LEU A 149 14.11 -9.08 6.32
C LEU A 149 15.55 -9.63 6.32
N ARG A 150 15.72 -10.97 6.36
CA ARG A 150 17.03 -11.58 6.13
C ARG A 150 17.26 -11.66 4.63
N GLY A 151 18.25 -10.93 4.13
CA GLY A 151 18.76 -11.14 2.78
C GLY A 151 19.40 -12.52 2.70
N GLN A 152 18.86 -13.39 1.86
CA GLN A 152 19.52 -14.64 1.50
C GLN A 152 20.70 -14.24 0.61
N ALA A 153 21.94 -14.49 1.08
CA ALA A 153 23.12 -14.23 0.28
C ALA A 153 23.00 -14.98 -1.06
N PRO A 154 23.30 -14.36 -2.21
CA PRO A 154 23.28 -15.06 -3.48
C PRO A 154 24.25 -16.24 -3.38
N ALA A 155 23.73 -17.45 -3.59
CA ALA A 155 24.54 -18.67 -3.63
C ALA A 155 25.70 -18.44 -4.60
N ALA A 156 26.93 -18.63 -4.10
CA ALA A 156 28.14 -18.45 -4.89
C ALA A 156 28.00 -19.26 -6.19
N ARG A 157 28.03 -18.56 -7.34
CA ARG A 157 28.03 -19.22 -8.65
C ARG A 157 29.25 -20.14 -8.70
N PRO A 158 29.10 -21.44 -9.02
CA PRO A 158 30.24 -22.31 -9.17
C PRO A 158 31.12 -21.77 -10.30
N THR A 159 32.38 -21.50 -9.98
CA THR A 159 33.41 -21.11 -10.92
C THR A 159 33.56 -22.21 -11.98
N ARG A 160 33.15 -21.90 -13.21
CA ARG A 160 33.35 -22.77 -14.37
C ARG A 160 34.86 -22.90 -14.59
N ARG A 161 35.42 -24.09 -14.37
CA ARG A 161 36.82 -24.41 -14.71
C ARG A 161 37.10 -24.05 -16.18
N PRO A 162 38.31 -23.56 -16.52
CA PRO A 162 38.68 -23.31 -17.91
C PRO A 162 38.66 -24.64 -18.67
N ARG A 163 37.87 -24.70 -19.75
CA ARG A 163 37.84 -25.83 -20.66
C ARG A 163 39.14 -25.83 -21.47
N ASP A 164 39.86 -26.94 -21.42
CA ASP A 164 41.03 -27.24 -22.26
C ASP A 164 40.77 -26.86 -23.73
N ARG A 165 41.54 -25.89 -24.22
CA ARG A 165 41.61 -25.55 -25.64
C ARG A 165 42.56 -26.54 -26.32
N ARG A 166 42.02 -27.58 -26.96
CA ARG A 166 42.74 -28.26 -28.04
C ARG A 166 42.66 -27.41 -29.32
N PRO A 167 43.76 -27.23 -30.07
CA PRO A 167 43.75 -26.43 -31.29
C PRO A 167 42.99 -27.16 -32.41
N ARG A 168 41.96 -26.50 -32.96
CA ARG A 168 41.26 -26.95 -34.17
C ARG A 168 42.14 -26.66 -35.38
N ARG A 169 42.52 -27.74 -36.06
CA ARG A 169 43.21 -27.79 -37.35
C ARG A 169 42.38 -27.06 -38.40
N THR A 170 42.97 -26.00 -38.97
CA THR A 170 42.42 -25.18 -40.05
C THR A 170 42.32 -26.02 -41.33
N LEU A 171 41.11 -26.20 -41.85
CA LEU A 171 40.88 -26.68 -43.22
C LEU A 171 40.29 -25.52 -44.02
N LEU A 172 41.14 -24.97 -44.89
CA LEU A 172 40.83 -24.02 -45.93
C LEU A 172 39.86 -24.63 -46.94
N ALA A 173 38.82 -23.89 -47.31
CA ALA A 173 38.14 -24.03 -48.59
C ALA A 173 37.48 -22.68 -48.99
N PRO A 174 37.33 -22.40 -50.30
CA PRO A 174 37.66 -21.09 -50.86
C PRO A 174 36.46 -20.19 -51.19
N CYS A 175 36.83 -18.91 -51.39
CA CYS A 175 36.03 -17.80 -51.93
C CYS A 175 35.16 -18.16 -53.15
N ARG A 176 33.96 -17.54 -53.22
CA ARG A 176 33.32 -17.13 -54.48
C ARG A 176 32.45 -15.88 -54.26
N PRO A 177 32.22 -15.07 -55.31
CA PRO A 177 32.42 -13.62 -55.28
C PRO A 177 31.13 -12.80 -55.20
N SER A 178 31.29 -11.56 -54.76
CA SER A 178 30.29 -10.50 -54.76
C SER A 178 29.90 -10.10 -56.18
N VAL A 179 28.61 -10.20 -56.49
CA VAL A 179 28.04 -9.62 -57.72
C VAL A 179 27.57 -8.20 -57.38
N SER A 180 28.22 -7.23 -58.00
CA SER A 180 27.80 -5.85 -58.07
C SER A 180 26.78 -5.67 -59.20
N ARG A 181 25.74 -4.86 -58.98
CA ARG A 181 25.25 -3.97 -60.05
C ARG A 181 24.49 -2.75 -59.50
N PRO A 182 24.80 -1.53 -60.00
CA PRO A 182 24.14 -0.28 -59.66
C PRO A 182 23.01 0.04 -60.66
N THR A 183 22.04 0.87 -60.29
CA THR A 183 21.88 2.26 -60.81
C THR A 183 20.54 2.87 -60.39
N ARG A 184 20.65 4.16 -60.06
CA ARG A 184 19.59 5.11 -59.67
C ARG A 184 19.45 6.13 -60.81
N ARG A 185 18.23 6.36 -61.32
CA ARG A 185 17.78 7.51 -62.15
C ARG A 185 16.32 7.23 -62.54
N THR A 186 15.32 8.12 -62.60
CA THR A 186 15.14 9.57 -62.33
C THR A 186 13.64 9.89 -62.58
N LYS A 187 13.14 10.98 -61.95
CA LYS A 187 11.97 11.83 -62.35
C LYS A 187 10.58 11.17 -62.23
N ARG A 188 9.54 11.81 -61.72
CA ARG A 188 9.12 13.22 -61.68
C ARG A 188 8.75 13.68 -60.28
#